data_AF-A0A5N3WYV4-F1
#
_entry.id   AF-A0A5N3WYV4-F1
#
_cell.length_a   1.000
_cell.length_b   1.000
_cell.length_c   1.000
_cell.angle_alpha   90.00
_cell.angle_beta   90.00
_cell.angle_gamma   90.00
#
_symmetry.space_group_name_H-M   'P 1'
#
loop_
_entity.id
_entity.type
_entity.pdbx_description
1 polymer ?
#
loop_
_entity_poly.entity_id
_entity_poly.type
_entity_poly.pdbx_seq_one_letter_code
_entity_poly.pdbx_strand_id
1 'polypeptide(L)'
;MEKTELIQKAKLAEQAERYDDMATCMKAERNLLSVAYKNVVGGRRSAWRVISSIEQKTDTSDKKLQLIKDYREKGKEAMQRVCTKWRKPY
;
A
#
# COMPACT_ATOMS: atom_id res chain seq x y z
N MET A 1 11.80 -14.80 3.67
CA MET A 1 12.73 -14.38 2.62
C MET A 1 12.54 -12.89 2.41
N GLU A 2 13.55 -12.13 2.79
CA GLU A 2 13.55 -10.67 2.64
C GLU A 2 13.71 -10.29 1.15
N LYS A 3 13.23 -9.11 0.78
CA LYS A 3 13.33 -8.61 -0.62
C LYS A 3 14.80 -8.65 -1.11
N THR A 4 15.73 -8.31 -0.24
CA THR A 4 17.18 -8.33 -0.51
C THR A 4 17.68 -9.74 -0.83
N GLU A 5 17.21 -10.75 -0.11
CA GLU A 5 17.59 -12.16 -0.32
C GLU A 5 17.07 -12.69 -1.66
N LEU A 6 15.84 -12.34 -2.04
CA LEU A 6 15.27 -12.73 -3.34
C LEU A 6 16.03 -12.10 -4.51
N ILE A 7 16.44 -10.84 -4.37
CA ILE A 7 17.26 -10.14 -5.37
C ILE A 7 18.66 -10.77 -5.45
N GLN A 8 19.28 -11.08 -4.32
CA GLN A 8 20.60 -11.74 -4.28
C GLN A 8 20.54 -13.12 -4.94
N LYS A 9 19.52 -13.93 -4.63
CA LYS A 9 19.32 -15.24 -5.27
C LYS A 9 19.08 -15.14 -6.76
N ALA A 10 18.30 -14.16 -7.21
CA ALA A 10 18.08 -13.95 -8.63
C ALA A 10 19.37 -13.56 -9.39
N LYS A 11 20.24 -12.74 -8.78
CA LYS A 11 21.56 -12.40 -9.35
C LYS A 11 22.50 -13.61 -9.43
N LEU A 12 22.47 -14.48 -8.41
CA LEU A 12 23.23 -15.74 -8.44
C LEU A 12 22.69 -16.70 -9.51
N ALA A 13 21.37 -16.78 -9.66
CA ALA A 13 20.73 -17.60 -10.69
C ALA A 13 21.05 -17.08 -12.10
N GLU A 14 21.11 -15.76 -12.30
CA GLU A 14 21.56 -15.12 -13.55
C GLU A 14 23.01 -15.49 -13.89
N GLN A 15 23.93 -15.40 -12.92
CA GLN A 15 25.34 -15.80 -13.09
C GLN A 15 25.50 -17.30 -13.42
N ALA A 16 24.55 -18.12 -12.97
CA ALA A 16 24.53 -19.56 -13.23
C ALA A 16 23.69 -19.94 -14.46
N GLU A 17 23.22 -18.97 -15.26
CA GLU A 17 22.35 -19.17 -16.43
C GLU A 17 21.05 -19.95 -16.12
N ARG A 18 20.62 -19.96 -14.86
CA ARG A 18 19.39 -20.61 -14.39
C ARG A 18 18.22 -19.63 -14.43
N TYR A 19 17.74 -19.32 -15.62
CA TYR A 19 16.68 -18.32 -15.83
C TYR A 19 15.33 -18.68 -15.19
N ASP A 20 15.01 -19.98 -15.05
CA ASP A 20 13.79 -20.43 -14.37
C ASP A 20 13.78 -20.07 -12.88
N ASP A 21 14.93 -20.24 -12.21
CA ASP A 21 15.12 -19.89 -10.81
C ASP A 21 15.08 -18.37 -10.61
N MET A 22 15.71 -17.63 -11.54
CA MET A 22 15.67 -16.16 -11.57
C MET A 22 14.24 -15.64 -11.71
N ALA A 23 13.46 -16.19 -12.65
CA ALA A 23 12.06 -15.82 -12.87
C ALA A 23 11.19 -16.10 -11.63
N THR A 24 11.42 -17.23 -10.97
CA THR A 24 10.72 -17.60 -9.74
C THR A 24 11.01 -16.62 -8.60
N CYS A 25 12.28 -16.24 -8.41
CA CYS A 25 12.69 -15.28 -7.38
C CYS A 25 12.10 -13.88 -7.65
N MET A 26 12.12 -13.42 -8.89
CA MET A 26 11.54 -12.13 -9.29
C MET A 26 10.01 -12.10 -9.15
N LYS A 27 9.32 -13.20 -9.48
CA LYS A 27 7.88 -13.35 -9.26
C LYS A 27 7.53 -13.29 -7.78
N ALA A 28 8.34 -13.92 -6.93
CA ALA A 28 8.15 -13.86 -5.48
C ALA A 28 8.34 -12.44 -4.93
N GLU A 29 9.32 -11.68 -5.42
CA GLU A 29 9.55 -10.27 -5.04
C GLU A 29 8.36 -9.37 -5.40
N ARG A 30 7.83 -9.52 -6.62
CA ARG A 30 6.61 -8.80 -7.06
C ARG A 30 5.37 -9.17 -6.24
N ASN A 31 5.23 -10.43 -5.86
CA ASN A 31 4.14 -10.88 -4.99
C ASN A 31 4.24 -10.24 -3.60
N LEU A 32 5.44 -10.22 -3.01
CA LEU A 32 5.68 -9.60 -1.71
C LEU A 32 5.35 -8.09 -1.74
N LEU A 33 5.77 -7.42 -2.81
CA LEU A 33 5.44 -6.01 -3.06
C LEU A 33 3.92 -5.78 -3.13
N SER A 34 3.22 -6.67 -3.83
CA SER A 34 1.76 -6.60 -3.97
C SER A 34 1.04 -6.84 -2.64
N VAL A 35 1.53 -7.77 -1.82
CA VAL A 35 0.97 -8.04 -0.48
C VAL A 35 1.18 -6.85 0.44
N ALA A 36 2.39 -6.29 0.50
CA ALA A 36 2.70 -5.11 1.29
C ALA A 36 1.80 -3.92 0.89
N TYR A 37 1.66 -3.67 -0.42
CA TYR A 37 0.77 -2.64 -0.93
C TYR A 37 -0.69 -2.85 -0.52
N LYS A 38 -1.22 -4.06 -0.71
CA LYS A 38 -2.60 -4.42 -0.33
C LYS A 38 -2.86 -4.18 1.15
N ASN A 39 -1.89 -4.49 2.02
CA ASN A 39 -2.02 -4.30 3.46
C ASN A 39 -2.03 -2.81 3.84
N VAL A 40 -1.11 -2.02 3.30
CA VAL A 40 -1.04 -0.56 3.56
C VAL A 40 -2.33 0.13 3.11
N VAL A 41 -2.80 -0.15 1.90
CA VAL A 41 -4.02 0.45 1.36
C VAL A 41 -5.27 -0.13 2.02
N GLY A 42 -5.25 -1.40 2.43
CA GLY A 42 -6.32 -2.04 3.19
C GLY A 42 -6.56 -1.38 4.55
N GLY A 43 -5.49 -1.16 5.33
CA GLY A 43 -5.57 -0.47 6.62
C GLY A 43 -6.11 0.96 6.49
N ARG A 44 -5.60 1.73 5.51
CA ARG A 44 -6.07 3.11 5.24
C ARG A 44 -7.54 3.16 4.82
N ARG A 45 -8.01 2.22 3.99
CA ARG A 45 -9.44 2.11 3.62
C ARG A 45 -10.32 1.71 4.80
N SER A 46 -9.81 0.92 5.75
CA SER A 46 -10.56 0.59 6.96
C SER A 46 -10.74 1.82 7.84
N ALA A 47 -9.66 2.56 8.11
CA ALA A 47 -9.70 3.81 8.86
C ALA A 47 -10.63 4.85 8.20
N TRP A 48 -10.57 4.96 6.87
CA TRP A 48 -11.49 5.80 6.09
C TRP A 48 -12.96 5.49 6.35
N ARG A 49 -13.33 4.22 6.31
CA ARG A 49 -14.72 3.77 6.53
C ARG A 49 -15.20 4.13 7.93
N VAL A 50 -14.35 3.98 8.94
CA VAL A 50 -14.66 4.38 10.32
C VAL A 50 -14.93 5.88 10.40
N ILE A 51 -14.04 6.70 9.84
CA ILE A 51 -14.19 8.17 9.84
C ILE A 51 -15.48 8.58 9.10
N SER A 52 -15.77 7.96 7.96
CA SER A 52 -16.99 8.23 7.19
C SER A 52 -18.26 7.82 7.94
N SER A 53 -18.21 6.74 8.73
CA SER A 53 -19.34 6.34 9.57
C SER A 53 -19.55 7.30 10.75
N ILE A 54 -18.46 7.84 11.32
CA ILE A 54 -18.52 8.88 12.36
C ILE A 54 -19.11 10.17 11.79
N GLU A 55 -18.69 10.59 10.59
CA GLU A 55 -19.24 11.75 9.88
C GLU A 55 -20.76 11.65 9.72
N GLN A 56 -21.25 10.50 9.25
CA GLN A 56 -22.69 10.25 9.04
C GLN A 56 -23.52 10.25 10.33
N LYS A 57 -22.90 9.97 11.49
CA LYS A 57 -23.58 9.93 12.80
C LYS A 57 -23.49 11.25 13.56
N THR A 58 -22.78 12.24 13.03
CA THR A 58 -22.54 13.51 13.72
C THR A 58 -23.51 14.58 13.22
N ASP A 59 -24.63 14.76 13.92
CA ASP A 59 -25.72 15.66 13.49
C ASP A 59 -25.69 17.08 14.10
N THR A 60 -24.84 17.37 15.08
CA THR A 60 -25.20 18.40 16.08
C THR A 60 -24.20 19.56 16.29
N SER A 61 -23.09 19.65 15.55
CA SER A 61 -22.16 20.79 15.69
C SER A 61 -21.31 21.05 14.44
N ASP A 62 -21.48 22.22 13.82
CA ASP A 62 -20.73 22.65 12.63
C ASP A 62 -19.21 22.57 12.79
N LYS A 63 -18.70 22.88 13.99
CA LYS A 63 -17.25 22.84 14.28
C LYS A 63 -16.71 21.40 14.31
N LYS A 64 -17.47 20.46 14.89
CA LYS A 64 -17.08 19.03 14.90
C LYS A 64 -17.19 18.43 13.50
N LEU A 65 -18.23 18.80 12.76
CA LEU A 65 -18.43 18.34 11.39
C LEU A 65 -17.31 18.82 10.45
N GLN A 66 -16.88 20.08 10.57
CA GLN A 66 -15.71 20.59 9.85
C GLN A 66 -14.43 19.83 10.19
N LEU A 67 -14.15 19.60 11.47
CA LEU A 67 -12.96 18.85 11.89
C LEU A 67 -12.93 17.42 11.30
N ILE A 68 -14.08 16.74 11.30
CA ILE A 68 -14.21 15.40 10.72
C ILE A 68 -14.01 15.43 9.20
N LYS A 69 -14.57 16.43 8.50
CA LYS A 69 -14.37 16.63 7.06
C LYS A 69 -12.91 16.89 6.70
N ASP A 70 -12.21 17.73 7.46
CA ASP A 70 -10.79 18.00 7.26
C ASP A 70 -9.93 16.76 7.50
N TYR A 71 -10.23 16.02 8.56
CA TYR A 71 -9.52 14.77 8.87
C TYR A 71 -9.77 13.71 7.80
N ARG A 72 -10.99 13.68 7.26
CA ARG A 72 -11.36 12.89 6.09
C ARG A 72 -10.53 13.35 4.89
N GLU A 73 -10.61 14.58 4.38
CA GLU A 73 -9.82 14.94 3.18
C GLU A 73 -8.30 14.69 3.34
N LYS A 74 -7.71 14.96 4.51
CA LYS A 74 -6.31 14.59 4.80
C LYS A 74 -6.02 13.10 4.63
N GLY A 75 -6.92 12.23 5.09
CA GLY A 75 -6.81 10.78 4.92
C GLY A 75 -6.89 10.34 3.46
N LYS A 76 -7.71 11.01 2.64
CA LYS A 76 -7.90 10.72 1.21
C LYS A 76 -6.66 11.08 0.43
N GLU A 77 -6.13 12.27 0.66
CA GLU A 77 -4.88 12.68 0.04
C GLU A 77 -3.74 11.75 0.43
N ALA A 78 -3.65 11.33 1.69
CA ALA A 78 -2.64 10.38 2.13
C ALA A 78 -2.79 9.03 1.43
N MET A 79 -4.02 8.55 1.21
CA MET A 79 -4.29 7.32 0.46
C MET A 79 -3.93 7.49 -1.03
N GLN A 80 -4.26 8.62 -1.64
CA GLN A 80 -3.94 8.91 -3.04
C GLN A 80 -2.43 9.06 -3.26
N ARG A 81 -1.72 9.70 -2.33
CA ARG A 81 -0.24 9.77 -2.32
C ARG A 81 0.39 8.38 -2.27
N VAL A 82 -0.13 7.48 -1.43
CA VAL A 82 0.32 6.09 -1.39
C VAL A 82 0.04 5.43 -2.75
N CYS A 83 -1.20 5.42 -3.25
CA CYS A 83 -1.52 4.83 -4.55
C CYS A 83 -0.63 5.35 -5.69
N THR A 84 -0.36 6.66 -5.74
CA THR A 84 0.53 7.28 -6.72
C THR A 84 1.98 6.85 -6.54
N LYS A 85 2.48 6.77 -5.29
CA LYS A 85 3.83 6.30 -4.98
C LYS A 85 4.08 4.87 -5.47
N TRP A 86 3.10 3.98 -5.30
CA TRP A 86 3.20 2.59 -5.74
C TRP A 86 2.90 2.39 -7.23
N ARG A 87 2.28 3.37 -7.91
CA ARG A 87 1.99 3.34 -9.35
C ARG A 87 3.17 3.78 -10.21
N LYS A 88 4.10 4.60 -9.68
CA LYS A 88 5.28 4.97 -10.45
C LYS A 88 6.15 3.72 -10.66
N PRO A 89 6.35 3.28 -11.91
CA PRO A 89 7.41 2.33 -12.19
C PRO A 89 8.72 3.05 -11.84
N TYR A 90 9.64 2.34 -11.21
CA TYR A 90 11.05 2.75 -11.25
C TYR A 90 11.49 2.87 -12.71
#